data_AF-A0A535NCK7-F1
#
_entry.id   AF-A0A535NCK7-F1
#
_cell.length_a   1.000
_cell.length_b   1.000
_cell.length_c   1.000
_cell.angle_alpha   90.00
_cell.angle_beta   90.00
_cell.angle_gamma   90.00
#
_symmetry.space_group_name_H-M   'P 1'
#
loop_
_entity.id
_entity.type
_entity.pdbx_description
1 polymer ?
#
loop_
_entity_poly.entity_id
_entity_poly.type
_entity_poly.pdbx_seq_one_letter_code
_entity_poly.pdbx_strand_id
1 'polypeptide(L)'
;MPQASVSVSSRVASVFQGVRLDHAGVMHVYQGYAAAGGEARAAAGLNQWISEQANARTSTLAASAPSNQAWTQLASTVTSFTDSWNDYIFYGMDDYRLNDINSGGEWYLFATRTLTSPGYLGCGGSNCGPYIFQRNITMTAGSPVSSLIDHGPSSTITTSSTSYTVGVSLSAGTDVGVGVNASTTQTWDQPSVTTYDQSSGLRAAWQEAFSGPTLNIAPPPATASGSFQSDQAAIFQAPEGTTSFSLFGAGSYAAEKDTFYSCGLFGWATCESSAVQGATVSISLNVRPPAISVSPTSLVLSSGTSGSFGIQATIPGSTQGLTWDITNDQSWLALTSLVGNGSANVVATVLPKTKKGSVAYLNINTSPAYAAPSVERGPIVLKVTVH
;
A
#
# COMPACT_ATOMS: atom_id res chain seq x y z
N MET A 1 19.55 -5.87 7.49
CA MET A 1 19.25 -5.27 8.81
C MET A 1 19.92 -6.10 9.90
N PRO A 2 20.43 -5.50 10.99
CA PRO A 2 21.14 -6.26 12.02
C PRO A 2 20.18 -7.18 12.76
N GLN A 3 20.55 -8.46 12.84
CA GLN A 3 19.92 -9.47 13.69
C GLN A 3 20.86 -9.67 14.87
N ALA A 4 20.38 -9.41 16.09
CA ALA A 4 21.15 -9.63 17.30
C ALA A 4 20.47 -10.74 18.11
N SER A 5 21.20 -11.82 18.36
CA SER A 5 20.81 -12.90 19.25
C SER A 5 21.85 -13.03 20.35
N VAL A 6 21.42 -13.01 21.61
CA VAL A 6 22.29 -13.21 22.78
C VAL A 6 21.68 -14.31 23.64
N SER A 7 22.51 -15.29 24.00
CA SER A 7 22.20 -16.28 25.03
C SER A 7 23.01 -15.96 26.29
N VAL A 8 22.34 -15.68 27.41
CA VAL A 8 23.00 -15.53 28.72
C VAL A 8 22.68 -16.77 29.55
N SER A 9 23.71 -17.51 29.94
CA SER A 9 23.57 -18.69 30.79
C SER A 9 23.84 -18.30 32.25
N SER A 10 22.88 -18.56 33.13
CA SER A 10 23.09 -18.57 34.59
C SER A 10 22.80 -19.97 35.13
N ARG A 11 23.44 -20.38 36.22
CA ARG A 11 23.47 -21.77 36.73
C ARG A 11 22.12 -22.39 37.15
N VAL A 12 20.98 -21.74 36.88
CA VAL A 12 19.63 -22.24 37.24
C VAL A 12 18.60 -22.10 36.10
N ALA A 13 18.83 -21.22 35.11
CA ALA A 13 17.97 -21.07 33.93
C ALA A 13 18.70 -20.36 32.78
N SER A 14 18.37 -20.75 31.55
CA SER A 14 18.82 -20.10 30.31
C SER A 14 17.69 -19.27 29.73
N VAL A 15 18.01 -18.03 29.32
CA VAL A 15 17.05 -17.12 28.66
C VAL A 15 17.44 -17.00 27.19
N PHE A 16 16.45 -17.18 26.32
CA PHE A 16 16.58 -17.04 24.87
C PHE A 16 15.79 -15.82 24.43
N GLN A 17 16.49 -14.81 23.91
CA GLN A 17 15.87 -13.58 23.41
C GLN A 17 16.15 -13.39 21.93
N GLY A 18 15.10 -13.09 21.19
CA GLY A 18 15.17 -12.67 19.80
C GLY A 18 14.54 -11.28 19.67
N VAL A 19 15.23 -10.35 19.01
CA VAL A 19 14.69 -9.02 18.72
C VAL A 19 14.81 -8.77 17.23
N ARG A 20 13.72 -8.31 16.62
CA ARG A 20 13.67 -7.99 15.20
C ARG A 20 12.88 -6.72 14.98
N LEU A 21 13.50 -5.73 14.34
CA LEU A 21 12.80 -4.59 13.77
C LEU A 21 12.30 -4.96 12.36
N ASP A 22 11.04 -4.71 12.04
CA ASP A 22 10.52 -4.88 10.68
C ASP A 22 10.66 -3.60 9.83
N HIS A 23 10.25 -3.69 8.56
CA HIS A 23 10.37 -2.57 7.61
C HIS A 23 9.36 -1.44 7.89
N ALA A 24 8.36 -1.70 8.74
CA ALA A 24 7.43 -0.70 9.25
C ALA A 24 7.93 -0.05 10.55
N GLY A 25 9.13 -0.42 11.03
CA GLY A 25 9.72 0.10 12.26
C GLY A 25 9.16 -0.53 13.54
N VAL A 26 8.35 -1.58 13.44
CA VAL A 26 7.78 -2.28 14.58
C VAL A 26 8.79 -3.29 15.13
N MET A 27 8.93 -3.32 16.45
CA MET A 27 9.85 -4.18 17.16
C MET A 27 9.16 -5.46 17.63
N HIS A 28 9.59 -6.59 17.10
CA HIS A 28 9.13 -7.92 17.46
C HIS A 28 10.12 -8.54 18.44
N VAL A 29 9.62 -9.05 19.56
CA VAL A 29 10.43 -9.61 20.63
C VAL A 29 9.96 -11.03 20.95
N TYR A 30 10.89 -11.98 20.95
CA TYR A 30 10.69 -13.32 21.49
C TYR A 30 11.47 -13.47 22.79
N GLN A 31 10.83 -14.03 23.81
CA GLN A 31 11.46 -14.35 25.07
C GLN A 31 11.06 -15.74 25.54
N GLY A 32 12.01 -16.68 25.47
CA GLY A 32 11.86 -18.05 25.94
C GLY A 32 12.71 -18.32 27.18
N TYR A 33 12.15 -19.04 28.15
CA TYR A 33 12.85 -19.44 29.37
C TYR A 33 13.04 -20.96 29.38
N ALA A 34 14.26 -21.42 29.69
CA ALA A 34 14.56 -22.83 29.89
C ALA A 34 15.08 -23.07 31.31
N ALA A 35 14.44 -23.98 32.03
CA ALA A 35 15.05 -24.62 33.20
C ALA A 35 16.19 -25.56 32.74
N ALA A 36 17.09 -25.92 33.67
CA ALA A 36 18.21 -26.81 33.39
C ALA A 36 17.74 -28.13 32.74
N GLY A 37 18.25 -28.44 31.55
CA GLY A 37 17.88 -29.61 30.74
C GLY A 37 16.81 -29.35 29.67
N GLY A 38 16.20 -28.16 29.63
CA GLY A 38 15.21 -27.74 28.63
C GLY A 38 15.74 -26.87 27.49
N GLU A 39 17.05 -26.63 27.44
CA GLU A 39 17.69 -25.65 26.56
C GLU A 39 17.51 -25.98 25.08
N ALA A 40 17.57 -27.26 24.71
CA ALA A 40 17.39 -27.69 23.31
C ALA A 40 15.99 -27.36 22.77
N ARG A 41 14.96 -27.48 23.61
CA ARG A 41 13.57 -27.17 23.23
C ARG A 41 13.33 -25.66 23.14
N ALA A 42 13.90 -24.88 24.06
CA ALA A 42 13.82 -23.42 24.01
C ALA A 42 14.63 -22.84 22.84
N ALA A 43 15.78 -23.43 22.50
CA ALA A 43 16.54 -23.10 21.29
C ALA A 43 15.76 -23.46 20.02
N ALA A 44 15.05 -24.59 19.99
CA ALA A 44 14.16 -24.94 18.88
C ALA A 44 13.02 -23.93 18.73
N GLY A 45 12.42 -23.45 19.84
CA GLY A 45 11.40 -22.39 19.83
C GLY A 45 11.93 -21.05 19.31
N LEU A 46 13.15 -20.66 19.70
CA LEU A 46 13.80 -19.47 19.13
C LEU A 46 14.10 -19.65 17.63
N ASN A 47 14.58 -20.81 17.21
CA ASN A 47 14.87 -21.09 15.79
C ASN A 47 13.61 -21.18 14.94
N GLN A 48 12.50 -21.68 15.50
CA GLN A 48 11.19 -21.65 14.88
C GLN A 48 10.70 -20.21 14.74
N TRP A 49 10.78 -19.40 15.80
CA TRP A 49 10.45 -17.97 15.72
C TRP A 49 11.33 -17.25 14.69
N ILE A 50 12.65 -17.50 14.66
CA ILE A 50 13.54 -16.94 13.63
C ILE A 50 13.09 -17.37 12.23
N SER A 51 12.68 -18.62 12.04
CA SER A 51 12.21 -19.14 10.76
C SER A 51 10.85 -18.55 10.37
N GLU A 52 9.93 -18.38 11.31
CA GLU A 52 8.64 -17.70 11.11
C GLU A 52 8.87 -16.23 10.77
N GLN A 53 9.79 -15.55 11.46
CA GLN A 53 10.18 -14.18 11.15
C GLN A 53 10.89 -14.08 9.79
N ALA A 54 11.68 -15.08 9.39
CA ALA A 54 12.34 -15.16 8.08
C ALA A 54 11.35 -15.49 6.94
N ASN A 55 10.35 -16.33 7.19
CA ASN A 55 9.30 -16.70 6.23
C ASN A 55 8.21 -15.63 6.09
N ALA A 56 7.90 -14.91 7.18
CA ALA A 56 7.10 -13.69 7.12
C ALA A 56 7.82 -12.52 6.40
N ARG A 57 9.09 -12.72 5.99
CA ARG A 57 9.97 -11.66 5.46
C ARG A 57 10.17 -11.65 3.94
N THR A 58 9.72 -12.65 3.17
CA THR A 58 10.20 -12.77 1.77
C THR A 58 9.17 -12.78 0.65
N SER A 59 7.85 -12.80 0.88
CA SER A 59 6.91 -12.78 -0.26
C SER A 59 5.59 -12.01 -0.12
N THR A 60 5.18 -11.52 1.06
CA THR A 60 3.77 -11.08 1.20
C THR A 60 3.53 -9.59 1.43
N LEU A 61 4.50 -8.76 1.81
CA LEU A 61 4.20 -7.37 2.23
C LEU A 61 4.10 -6.30 1.12
N ALA A 62 4.20 -6.71 -0.14
CA ALA A 62 3.93 -5.82 -1.26
C ALA A 62 2.77 -6.39 -2.09
N ALA A 63 1.60 -5.76 -1.99
CA ALA A 63 0.65 -5.76 -3.09
C ALA A 63 1.43 -5.41 -4.36
N SER A 64 1.12 -6.05 -5.48
CA SER A 64 1.76 -5.73 -6.76
C SER A 64 1.52 -4.25 -7.05
N ALA A 65 2.58 -3.46 -6.99
CA ALA A 65 2.49 -2.05 -7.30
C ALA A 65 2.02 -1.89 -8.75
N PRO A 66 1.10 -0.95 -9.03
CA PRO A 66 0.72 -0.66 -10.39
C PRO A 66 1.93 -0.17 -11.20
N SER A 67 1.86 -0.27 -12.53
CA SER A 67 2.91 0.26 -13.41
C SER A 67 3.15 1.73 -13.12
N ASN A 68 4.38 2.08 -12.76
CA ASN A 68 4.74 3.47 -12.48
C ASN A 68 4.66 4.36 -13.72
N GLN A 69 4.59 3.79 -14.94
CA GLN A 69 4.35 4.54 -16.17
C GLN A 69 2.89 4.98 -16.28
N ALA A 70 1.95 4.13 -15.86
CA ALA A 70 0.53 4.44 -15.90
C ALA A 70 0.06 5.21 -14.65
N TRP A 71 0.69 4.98 -13.50
CA TRP A 71 0.22 5.46 -12.21
C TRP A 71 1.32 6.20 -11.45
N THR A 72 1.03 7.42 -11.02
CA THR A 72 1.89 8.18 -10.11
C THR A 72 1.44 7.97 -8.68
N GLN A 73 2.32 7.42 -7.84
CA GLN A 73 2.03 7.25 -6.41
C GLN A 73 1.95 8.61 -5.72
N LEU A 74 0.93 8.80 -4.88
CA LEU A 74 0.72 10.03 -4.13
C LEU A 74 1.22 9.87 -2.69
N ALA A 75 0.79 8.81 -2.01
CA ALA A 75 1.14 8.49 -0.64
C ALA A 75 1.06 6.97 -0.36
N SER A 76 1.39 6.65 0.88
CA SER A 76 1.26 5.33 1.49
C SER A 76 1.01 5.55 2.96
N THR A 77 -0.09 5.04 3.50
CA THR A 77 -0.45 5.20 4.90
C THR A 77 -0.80 3.86 5.53
N VAL A 78 -0.48 3.70 6.81
CA VAL A 78 -0.71 2.45 7.54
C VAL A 78 -1.25 2.75 8.94
N THR A 79 -2.00 1.81 9.48
CA THR A 79 -2.46 1.80 10.88
C THR A 79 -2.52 0.37 11.39
N SER A 80 -2.43 0.19 12.71
CA SER A 80 -2.53 -1.14 13.31
C SER A 80 -3.03 -1.08 14.74
N PHE A 81 -3.55 -2.21 15.24
CA PHE A 81 -4.05 -2.35 16.58
C PHE A 81 -3.84 -3.78 17.09
N THR A 82 -3.56 -3.92 18.38
CA THR A 82 -3.54 -5.19 19.10
C THR A 82 -4.50 -5.10 20.28
N ASP A 83 -5.36 -6.10 20.42
CA ASP A 83 -6.36 -6.12 21.47
C ASP A 83 -5.92 -6.91 22.72
N SER A 84 -6.84 -7.05 23.69
CA SER A 84 -6.60 -7.77 24.94
C SER A 84 -6.43 -9.28 24.79
N TRP A 85 -6.82 -9.87 23.67
CA TRP A 85 -6.60 -11.27 23.34
C TRP A 85 -5.29 -11.48 22.56
N ASN A 86 -4.53 -10.41 22.33
CA ASN A 86 -3.39 -10.34 21.42
C ASN A 86 -3.76 -10.59 19.95
N ASP A 87 -5.04 -10.41 19.58
CA ASP A 87 -5.41 -10.37 18.18
C ASP A 87 -4.91 -9.06 17.57
N TYR A 88 -4.31 -9.16 16.39
CA TYR A 88 -3.66 -8.07 15.69
C TYR A 88 -4.35 -7.80 14.35
N ILE A 89 -4.51 -6.52 14.04
CA ILE A 89 -4.87 -6.06 12.70
C ILE A 89 -3.91 -4.97 12.23
N PHE A 90 -3.52 -5.09 10.97
CA PHE A 90 -2.81 -4.09 10.19
C PHE A 90 -3.68 -3.72 8.99
N TYR A 91 -3.77 -2.42 8.71
CA TYR A 91 -4.41 -1.90 7.52
C TYR A 91 -3.51 -0.86 6.88
N GLY A 92 -3.02 -1.17 5.69
CA GLY A 92 -2.26 -0.26 4.82
C GLY A 92 -3.07 0.13 3.61
N MET A 93 -2.77 1.31 3.08
CA MET A 93 -3.34 1.82 1.84
C MET A 93 -2.31 2.63 1.07
N ASP A 94 -2.18 2.31 -0.20
CA ASP A 94 -1.37 3.01 -1.19
C ASP A 94 -2.32 3.70 -2.19
N ASP A 95 -2.08 4.97 -2.48
CA ASP A 95 -2.90 5.79 -3.39
C ASP A 95 -2.10 6.28 -4.59
N TYR A 96 -2.76 6.25 -5.74
CA TYR A 96 -2.16 6.56 -7.02
C TYR A 96 -3.11 7.42 -7.86
N ARG A 97 -2.54 8.30 -8.68
CA ARG A 97 -3.24 9.02 -9.75
C ARG A 97 -2.87 8.43 -11.10
N LEU A 98 -3.85 8.26 -11.98
CA LEU A 98 -3.59 7.84 -13.36
C LEU A 98 -2.85 8.97 -14.10
N ASN A 99 -1.82 8.60 -14.85
CA ASN A 99 -1.15 9.47 -15.81
C ASN A 99 -1.96 9.39 -17.11
N ASP A 100 -2.83 10.37 -17.35
CA ASP A 100 -3.72 10.37 -18.51
C ASP A 100 -3.78 11.78 -19.14
N ILE A 101 -4.19 11.82 -20.39
CA ILE A 101 -4.42 12.99 -21.22
C ILE A 101 -5.92 13.25 -21.48
N ASN A 102 -6.82 12.34 -21.05
CA ASN A 102 -8.24 12.43 -21.34
C ASN A 102 -8.97 13.46 -20.47
N SER A 103 -9.86 14.25 -21.08
CA SER A 103 -10.76 15.19 -20.39
C SER A 103 -12.02 14.54 -19.79
N GLY A 104 -12.00 13.22 -19.57
CA GLY A 104 -13.16 12.45 -19.11
C GLY A 104 -13.35 12.46 -17.59
N GLY A 105 -12.30 12.82 -16.85
CA GLY A 105 -12.24 12.83 -15.39
C GLY A 105 -10.81 12.57 -14.91
N GLU A 106 -10.66 12.42 -13.61
CA GLU A 106 -9.41 12.13 -12.93
C GLU A 106 -9.56 10.79 -12.22
N TRP A 107 -8.66 9.85 -12.46
CA TRP A 107 -8.76 8.49 -11.91
C TRP A 107 -7.75 8.26 -10.79
N TYR A 108 -8.23 7.70 -9.69
CA TYR A 108 -7.44 7.42 -8.50
C TYR A 108 -7.58 5.94 -8.13
N LEU A 109 -6.47 5.24 -8.08
CA LEU A 109 -6.38 3.85 -7.65
C LEU A 109 -5.96 3.82 -6.18
N PHE A 110 -6.68 3.03 -5.39
CA PHE A 110 -6.35 2.73 -4.01
C PHE A 110 -6.15 1.23 -3.88
N ALA A 111 -4.99 0.83 -3.38
CA ALA A 111 -4.66 -0.56 -3.10
C ALA A 111 -4.49 -0.73 -1.59
N THR A 112 -5.19 -1.68 -1.00
CA THR A 112 -5.08 -1.98 0.43
C THR A 112 -4.10 -3.11 0.66
N ARG A 113 -3.55 -3.14 1.87
CA ARG A 113 -2.81 -4.26 2.44
C ARG A 113 -3.40 -4.56 3.81
N THR A 114 -4.24 -5.58 3.90
CA THR A 114 -4.92 -5.91 5.17
C THR A 114 -4.36 -7.21 5.70
N LEU A 115 -3.83 -7.18 6.91
CA LEU A 115 -3.33 -8.36 7.61
C LEU A 115 -4.00 -8.49 8.97
N THR A 116 -4.42 -9.71 9.30
CA THR A 116 -4.89 -10.08 10.64
C THR A 116 -4.05 -11.22 11.17
N SER A 117 -3.79 -11.23 12.47
CA SER A 117 -3.12 -12.34 13.15
C SER A 117 -3.77 -12.55 14.51
N PRO A 118 -4.42 -13.69 14.77
CA PRO A 118 -5.01 -13.94 16.07
C PRO A 118 -3.94 -14.20 17.13
N GLY A 119 -4.25 -13.95 18.39
CA GLY A 119 -3.51 -14.39 19.57
C GLY A 119 -3.70 -15.88 19.85
N TYR A 120 -3.74 -16.71 18.81
CA TYR A 120 -4.10 -18.12 18.90
C TYR A 120 -3.06 -18.92 19.70
N LEU A 121 -3.51 -19.60 20.76
CA LEU A 121 -2.66 -20.40 21.66
C LEU A 121 -2.82 -21.91 21.46
N GLY A 122 -3.46 -22.32 20.35
CA GLY A 122 -3.84 -23.71 20.13
C GLY A 122 -5.20 -24.08 20.73
N CYS A 123 -5.60 -25.33 20.51
CA CYS A 123 -6.71 -25.95 21.23
C CYS A 123 -6.17 -26.96 22.26
N GLY A 124 -6.74 -26.94 23.46
CA GLY A 124 -6.36 -27.82 24.56
C GLY A 124 -7.60 -28.40 25.24
N GLY A 125 -7.80 -29.71 25.12
CA GLY A 125 -8.97 -30.40 25.66
C GLY A 125 -10.25 -29.80 25.10
N SER A 126 -11.00 -29.12 25.95
CA SER A 126 -12.29 -28.53 25.63
C SER A 126 -12.24 -27.03 25.31
N ASN A 127 -11.07 -26.42 25.09
CA ASN A 127 -10.96 -24.98 24.81
C ASN A 127 -10.11 -24.71 23.58
N CYS A 128 -10.46 -23.69 22.81
CA CYS A 128 -9.62 -23.14 21.76
C CYS A 128 -9.25 -21.68 22.07
N GLY A 129 -8.01 -21.29 21.78
CA GLY A 129 -7.60 -19.89 21.78
C GLY A 129 -8.38 -19.07 20.72
N PRO A 130 -8.29 -17.73 20.78
CA PRO A 130 -8.99 -16.87 19.84
C PRO A 130 -8.56 -17.15 18.39
N TYR A 131 -9.52 -17.20 17.48
CA TYR A 131 -9.28 -17.34 16.03
C TYR A 131 -10.18 -16.37 15.26
N ILE A 132 -9.69 -15.89 14.11
CA ILE A 132 -10.45 -14.96 13.27
C ILE A 132 -11.49 -15.74 12.47
N PHE A 133 -12.76 -15.40 12.62
CA PHE A 133 -13.84 -16.00 11.82
C PHE A 133 -14.37 -15.04 10.73
N GLN A 134 -14.13 -13.74 10.87
CA GLN A 134 -14.57 -12.74 9.90
C GLN A 134 -13.62 -11.54 9.83
N ARG A 135 -13.45 -11.00 8.62
CA ARG A 135 -12.80 -9.71 8.37
C ARG A 135 -13.64 -8.86 7.42
N ASN A 136 -13.61 -7.54 7.59
CA ASN A 136 -14.21 -6.61 6.65
C ASN A 136 -13.18 -5.57 6.20
N ILE A 137 -13.20 -5.25 4.91
CA ILE A 137 -12.36 -4.24 4.29
C ILE A 137 -13.28 -3.25 3.57
N THR A 138 -13.05 -1.95 3.75
CA THR A 138 -13.84 -0.91 3.08
C THR A 138 -12.98 0.25 2.62
N MET A 139 -13.38 0.83 1.49
CA MET A 139 -12.88 2.09 0.95
C MET A 139 -14.08 2.93 0.52
N THR A 140 -14.18 4.16 1.00
CA THR A 140 -15.26 5.08 0.66
C THR A 140 -14.69 6.43 0.30
N ALA A 141 -15.00 6.89 -0.91
CA ALA A 141 -14.61 8.19 -1.40
C ALA A 141 -15.67 9.25 -1.06
N GLY A 142 -15.22 10.41 -0.59
CA GLY A 142 -16.05 11.59 -0.40
C GLY A 142 -16.17 12.45 -1.66
N SER A 143 -17.06 13.43 -1.62
CA SER A 143 -17.18 14.46 -2.65
C SER A 143 -15.83 15.16 -2.94
N PRO A 144 -15.52 15.55 -4.19
CA PRO A 144 -16.36 15.51 -5.39
C PRO A 144 -16.32 14.20 -6.20
N VAL A 145 -15.82 13.09 -5.66
CA VAL A 145 -15.78 11.81 -6.38
C VAL A 145 -17.18 11.43 -6.88
N SER A 146 -17.27 11.08 -8.16
CA SER A 146 -18.53 10.87 -8.88
C SER A 146 -18.89 9.40 -9.04
N SER A 147 -17.91 8.50 -9.05
CA SER A 147 -18.15 7.06 -9.24
C SER A 147 -17.02 6.17 -8.72
N LEU A 148 -17.38 4.94 -8.34
CA LEU A 148 -16.49 3.78 -8.28
C LEU A 148 -16.48 3.16 -9.67
N ILE A 149 -15.34 3.22 -10.36
CA ILE A 149 -15.20 2.79 -11.76
C ILE A 149 -14.92 1.29 -11.84
N ASP A 150 -14.05 0.82 -10.96
CA ASP A 150 -13.63 -0.57 -10.94
C ASP A 150 -13.17 -0.92 -9.53
N HIS A 151 -13.30 -2.18 -9.16
CA HIS A 151 -12.88 -2.70 -7.87
C HIS A 151 -12.67 -4.19 -7.96
N GLY A 152 -11.84 -4.70 -7.06
CA GLY A 152 -11.62 -6.12 -7.03
C GLY A 152 -11.17 -6.62 -5.66
N PRO A 153 -11.57 -7.86 -5.34
CA PRO A 153 -12.33 -8.79 -6.19
C PRO A 153 -13.84 -8.45 -6.29
N SER A 154 -14.41 -8.48 -7.49
CA SER A 154 -15.82 -8.12 -7.72
C SER A 154 -16.78 -9.31 -7.74
N SER A 155 -16.24 -10.54 -7.73
CA SER A 155 -17.00 -11.78 -7.59
C SER A 155 -16.72 -12.43 -6.23
N THR A 156 -17.67 -13.23 -5.74
CA THR A 156 -17.41 -14.10 -4.58
C THR A 156 -16.30 -15.10 -4.92
N ILE A 157 -15.28 -15.18 -4.08
CA ILE A 157 -14.20 -16.14 -4.24
C ILE A 157 -14.30 -17.23 -3.19
N THR A 158 -14.44 -18.48 -3.64
CA THR A 158 -14.49 -19.69 -2.81
C THR A 158 -13.29 -20.61 -3.02
N THR A 159 -12.38 -20.24 -3.92
CA THR A 159 -11.16 -21.00 -4.24
C THR A 159 -10.05 -20.68 -3.24
N SER A 160 -9.10 -21.60 -3.09
CA SER A 160 -7.97 -21.46 -2.17
C SER A 160 -6.94 -20.40 -2.57
N SER A 161 -7.09 -19.79 -3.74
CA SER A 161 -6.32 -18.65 -4.22
C SER A 161 -7.21 -17.75 -5.07
N THR A 162 -6.78 -16.50 -5.25
CA THR A 162 -7.46 -15.54 -6.11
C THR A 162 -6.47 -14.79 -6.97
N SER A 163 -6.93 -14.42 -8.16
CA SER A 163 -6.26 -13.45 -9.03
C SER A 163 -7.35 -12.61 -9.69
N TYR A 164 -7.23 -11.29 -9.60
CA TYR A 164 -8.15 -10.38 -10.24
C TYR A 164 -7.39 -9.14 -10.71
N THR A 165 -7.98 -8.45 -11.68
CA THR A 165 -7.39 -7.27 -12.30
C THR A 165 -8.38 -6.13 -12.24
N VAL A 166 -7.93 -4.95 -11.86
CA VAL A 166 -8.69 -3.69 -11.97
C VAL A 166 -8.00 -2.74 -12.95
N GLY A 167 -8.75 -1.82 -13.55
CA GLY A 167 -8.24 -0.80 -14.47
C GLY A 167 -8.11 -1.28 -15.92
N VAL A 168 -8.73 -2.41 -16.28
CA VAL A 168 -8.66 -2.99 -17.64
C VAL A 168 -9.31 -2.09 -18.70
N SER A 169 -10.35 -1.35 -18.32
CA SER A 169 -11.04 -0.40 -19.19
C SER A 169 -10.36 0.97 -19.28
N LEU A 170 -9.33 1.20 -18.46
CA LEU A 170 -8.60 2.46 -18.42
C LEU A 170 -7.37 2.39 -19.31
N SER A 171 -7.05 3.52 -19.93
CA SER A 171 -5.84 3.71 -20.72
C SER A 171 -5.14 4.95 -20.22
N ALA A 172 -3.82 4.87 -20.07
CA ALA A 172 -2.98 6.05 -19.82
C ALA A 172 -2.86 6.97 -21.05
N GLY A 173 -3.48 6.61 -22.18
CA GLY A 173 -3.35 7.33 -23.45
C GLY A 173 -2.11 6.91 -24.23
N THR A 174 -2.09 7.19 -25.54
CA THR A 174 -1.00 6.80 -26.44
C THR A 174 0.28 7.60 -26.23
N ASP A 175 0.17 8.79 -25.66
CA ASP A 175 1.28 9.73 -25.50
C ASP A 175 2.10 9.47 -24.22
N VAL A 176 1.57 8.70 -23.26
CA VAL A 176 2.36 8.15 -22.13
C VAL A 176 3.30 7.03 -22.61
N GLY A 177 3.05 6.48 -23.80
CA GLY A 177 3.83 5.43 -24.45
C GLY A 177 2.93 4.33 -25.02
N VAL A 178 3.25 3.84 -26.22
CA VAL A 178 2.50 2.73 -26.84
C VAL A 178 2.60 1.49 -25.95
N GLY A 179 1.46 0.96 -25.51
CA GLY A 179 1.39 -0.27 -24.71
C GLY A 179 1.36 -0.07 -23.18
N VAL A 180 1.27 1.17 -22.69
CA VAL A 180 1.11 1.44 -21.25
C VAL A 180 -0.32 1.09 -20.82
N ASN A 181 -0.46 -0.02 -20.08
CA ASN A 181 -1.73 -0.49 -19.54
C ASN A 181 -1.92 0.02 -18.10
N ALA A 182 -3.10 0.59 -17.82
CA ALA A 182 -3.48 1.05 -16.48
C ALA A 182 -3.92 -0.09 -15.55
N SER A 183 -4.00 -1.32 -16.05
CA SER A 183 -4.46 -2.44 -15.24
C SER A 183 -3.46 -2.81 -14.14
N THR A 184 -3.94 -3.08 -12.94
CA THR A 184 -3.18 -3.72 -11.87
C THR A 184 -3.82 -5.05 -11.49
N THR A 185 -2.99 -6.08 -11.32
CA THR A 185 -3.44 -7.42 -10.95
C THR A 185 -2.94 -7.73 -9.56
N GLN A 186 -3.83 -8.13 -8.65
CA GLN A 186 -3.48 -8.61 -7.32
C GLN A 186 -3.71 -10.13 -7.25
N THR A 187 -2.96 -10.80 -6.39
CA THR A 187 -3.06 -12.25 -6.20
C THR A 187 -2.70 -12.59 -4.76
N TRP A 188 -3.49 -13.43 -4.12
CA TRP A 188 -3.17 -13.97 -2.79
C TRP A 188 -3.77 -15.38 -2.62
N ASP A 189 -3.21 -16.12 -1.66
CA ASP A 189 -3.73 -17.42 -1.25
C ASP A 189 -4.70 -17.25 -0.08
N GLN A 190 -5.84 -17.93 -0.14
CA GLN A 190 -6.91 -17.85 0.85
C GLN A 190 -7.59 -19.19 1.14
N PRO A 191 -6.82 -20.24 1.46
CA PRO A 191 -7.42 -21.53 1.79
C PRO A 191 -8.38 -21.39 2.98
N SER A 192 -9.56 -21.99 2.87
CA SER A 192 -10.61 -21.94 3.90
C SER A 192 -11.18 -20.54 4.20
N VAL A 193 -11.01 -19.58 3.30
CA VAL A 193 -11.65 -18.25 3.39
C VAL A 193 -12.54 -18.05 2.17
N THR A 194 -13.75 -17.53 2.40
CA THR A 194 -14.63 -17.05 1.33
C THR A 194 -14.66 -15.54 1.34
N THR A 195 -14.30 -14.91 0.22
CA THR A 195 -14.32 -13.45 0.06
C THR A 195 -15.57 -13.04 -0.71
N TYR A 196 -16.41 -12.21 -0.11
CA TYR A 196 -17.62 -11.65 -0.69
C TYR A 196 -17.43 -10.18 -1.06
N ASP A 197 -17.81 -9.81 -2.28
CA ASP A 197 -17.98 -8.41 -2.65
C ASP A 197 -19.24 -7.84 -1.98
N GLN A 198 -19.09 -6.67 -1.35
CA GLN A 198 -20.12 -5.90 -0.65
C GLN A 198 -20.18 -4.46 -1.18
N SER A 199 -19.55 -4.20 -2.34
CA SER A 199 -19.42 -2.88 -2.94
C SER A 199 -20.76 -2.34 -3.43
N SER A 200 -20.98 -1.04 -3.26
CA SER A 200 -22.18 -0.34 -3.70
C SER A 200 -21.94 1.17 -3.81
N GLY A 201 -22.43 1.79 -4.89
CA GLY A 201 -22.28 3.23 -5.11
C GLY A 201 -20.81 3.68 -5.09
N LEU A 202 -20.44 4.57 -4.17
CA LEU A 202 -19.07 5.07 -3.96
C LEU A 202 -18.28 4.30 -2.89
N ARG A 203 -18.75 3.10 -2.53
CA ARG A 203 -18.12 2.26 -1.51
C ARG A 203 -17.64 0.97 -2.15
N ALA A 204 -16.33 0.76 -2.14
CA ALA A 204 -15.74 -0.55 -2.40
C ALA A 204 -15.60 -1.29 -1.07
N ALA A 205 -16.13 -2.49 -0.97
CA ALA A 205 -16.17 -3.22 0.30
C ALA A 205 -16.14 -4.73 0.11
N TRP A 206 -15.49 -5.41 1.05
CA TRP A 206 -15.38 -6.86 1.06
C TRP A 206 -15.59 -7.41 2.46
N GLN A 207 -16.23 -8.57 2.52
CA GLN A 207 -16.32 -9.38 3.72
C GLN A 207 -15.59 -10.70 3.46
N GLU A 208 -14.69 -11.08 4.35
CA GLU A 208 -13.96 -12.34 4.29
C GLU A 208 -14.43 -13.21 5.45
N ALA A 209 -15.06 -14.32 5.13
CA ALA A 209 -15.52 -15.30 6.11
C ALA A 209 -14.52 -16.46 6.15
N PHE A 210 -13.94 -16.70 7.32
CA PHE A 210 -13.03 -17.80 7.55
C PHE A 210 -13.86 -19.01 7.97
N SER A 211 -13.47 -20.18 7.48
CA SER A 211 -14.15 -21.41 7.88
C SER A 211 -13.90 -21.66 9.36
N GLY A 212 -14.96 -21.65 10.16
CA GLY A 212 -14.91 -22.03 11.58
C GLY A 212 -15.07 -23.55 11.74
N PRO A 213 -14.73 -24.10 12.92
CA PRO A 213 -15.05 -25.49 13.21
C PRO A 213 -16.58 -25.67 13.23
N THR A 214 -17.10 -26.54 12.36
CA THR A 214 -18.47 -27.05 12.49
C THR A 214 -18.48 -28.08 13.61
N LEU A 215 -18.97 -27.73 14.80
CA LEU A 215 -19.35 -28.64 15.90
C LEU A 215 -18.58 -29.98 15.94
N ASN A 216 -17.52 -30.02 16.77
CA ASN A 216 -16.69 -31.17 17.21
C ASN A 216 -15.19 -31.08 16.82
N ILE A 217 -14.36 -30.76 17.82
CA ILE A 217 -12.96 -31.22 18.05
C ILE A 217 -11.89 -30.83 17.01
N ALA A 218 -12.24 -30.31 15.83
CA ALA A 218 -11.26 -29.88 14.84
C ALA A 218 -10.69 -28.48 15.19
N PRO A 219 -9.36 -28.30 15.20
CA PRO A 219 -8.78 -26.96 15.35
C PRO A 219 -9.20 -26.07 14.16
N PRO A 220 -9.33 -24.75 14.36
CA PRO A 220 -9.59 -23.81 13.27
C PRO A 220 -8.49 -23.93 12.19
N PRO A 221 -8.82 -23.64 10.92
CA PRO A 221 -7.85 -23.71 9.83
C PRO A 221 -6.73 -22.69 10.03
N ALA A 222 -5.56 -22.96 9.43
CA ALA A 222 -4.36 -22.13 9.59
C ALA A 222 -4.55 -20.65 9.20
N THR A 223 -5.48 -20.35 8.29
CA THR A 223 -5.84 -18.97 7.90
C THR A 223 -6.65 -18.24 8.97
N ALA A 224 -7.46 -18.95 9.75
CA ALA A 224 -8.22 -18.41 10.88
C ALA A 224 -7.37 -18.32 12.15
N SER A 225 -6.44 -19.26 12.33
CA SER A 225 -5.62 -19.43 13.54
C SER A 225 -4.20 -18.86 13.41
N GLY A 226 -3.86 -18.31 12.26
CA GLY A 226 -2.55 -17.74 11.93
C GLY A 226 -2.71 -16.42 11.17
N SER A 227 -1.60 -15.86 10.71
CA SER A 227 -1.65 -14.60 9.97
C SER A 227 -2.26 -14.80 8.58
N PHE A 228 -3.19 -13.92 8.20
CA PHE A 228 -3.81 -13.90 6.88
C PHE A 228 -3.78 -12.49 6.29
N GLN A 229 -3.31 -12.39 5.05
CA GLN A 229 -3.26 -11.15 4.28
C GLN A 229 -4.13 -11.24 3.03
N SER A 230 -4.81 -10.15 2.72
CA SER A 230 -5.45 -9.92 1.44
C SER A 230 -5.17 -8.49 0.98
N ASP A 231 -5.11 -8.31 -0.33
CA ASP A 231 -4.81 -7.02 -0.95
C ASP A 231 -5.95 -6.66 -1.89
N GLN A 232 -6.85 -5.77 -1.49
CA GLN A 232 -7.98 -5.32 -2.31
C GLN A 232 -7.64 -4.04 -3.07
N ALA A 233 -8.34 -3.77 -4.16
CA ALA A 233 -8.11 -2.55 -4.94
C ALA A 233 -9.41 -1.93 -5.43
N ALA A 234 -9.44 -0.60 -5.52
CA ALA A 234 -10.56 0.17 -6.04
C ALA A 234 -10.06 1.37 -6.83
N ILE A 235 -10.76 1.69 -7.92
CA ILE A 235 -10.51 2.86 -8.75
C ILE A 235 -11.73 3.77 -8.71
N PHE A 236 -11.52 5.01 -8.29
CA PHE A 236 -12.53 6.05 -8.25
C PHE A 236 -12.28 7.09 -9.33
N GLN A 237 -13.35 7.68 -9.84
CA GLN A 237 -13.28 8.83 -10.74
C GLN A 237 -13.74 10.10 -10.03
N ALA A 238 -12.92 11.14 -10.11
CA ALA A 238 -13.28 12.50 -9.76
C ALA A 238 -13.49 13.36 -11.02
N PRO A 239 -14.24 14.46 -10.96
CA PRO A 239 -14.31 15.43 -12.05
C PRO A 239 -12.93 16.02 -12.39
N GLU A 240 -12.72 16.37 -13.66
CA GLU A 240 -11.52 17.10 -14.11
C GLU A 240 -11.33 18.40 -13.30
N GLY A 241 -10.09 18.69 -12.91
CA GLY A 241 -9.78 19.87 -12.09
C GLY A 241 -10.06 19.71 -10.59
N THR A 242 -10.32 18.49 -10.12
CA THR A 242 -10.43 18.21 -8.69
C THR A 242 -9.12 18.56 -7.96
N THR A 243 -9.19 19.50 -7.01
CA THR A 243 -8.02 19.96 -6.25
C THR A 243 -7.77 19.13 -4.99
N SER A 244 -8.81 18.53 -4.43
CA SER A 244 -8.72 17.59 -3.31
C SER A 244 -10.01 16.83 -3.07
N PHE A 245 -9.91 15.65 -2.47
CA PHE A 245 -11.05 14.93 -1.89
C PHE A 245 -10.63 14.09 -0.69
N SER A 246 -11.59 13.69 0.14
CA SER A 246 -11.33 12.78 1.25
C SER A 246 -11.57 11.33 0.85
N LEU A 247 -10.69 10.43 1.27
CA LEU A 247 -10.91 9.00 1.19
C LEU A 247 -10.81 8.39 2.58
N PHE A 248 -11.79 7.55 2.91
CA PHE A 248 -11.82 6.78 4.14
C PHE A 248 -11.62 5.30 3.84
N GLY A 249 -10.61 4.70 4.46
CA GLY A 249 -10.35 3.26 4.42
C GLY A 249 -10.47 2.65 5.81
N ALA A 250 -11.03 1.45 5.91
CA ALA A 250 -11.07 0.73 7.18
C ALA A 250 -10.92 -0.78 7.00
N GLY A 251 -10.23 -1.39 7.96
CA GLY A 251 -10.16 -2.83 8.16
C GLY A 251 -10.70 -3.18 9.54
N SER A 252 -11.48 -4.25 9.65
CA SER A 252 -11.97 -4.77 10.92
C SER A 252 -11.96 -6.28 10.95
N TYR A 253 -11.85 -6.87 12.14
CA TYR A 253 -11.99 -8.31 12.32
C TYR A 253 -12.99 -8.63 13.43
N ALA A 254 -13.49 -9.86 13.40
CA ALA A 254 -14.14 -10.50 14.52
C ALA A 254 -13.44 -11.84 14.79
N ALA A 255 -13.09 -12.05 16.05
CA ALA A 255 -12.46 -13.25 16.57
C ALA A 255 -13.41 -13.94 17.55
N GLU A 256 -13.35 -15.25 17.57
CA GLU A 256 -14.11 -16.11 18.47
C GLU A 256 -13.17 -16.94 19.32
N LYS A 257 -13.55 -17.15 20.58
CA LYS A 257 -12.85 -18.01 21.52
C LYS A 257 -13.84 -19.01 22.12
N ASP A 258 -13.62 -20.29 21.86
CA ASP A 258 -14.53 -21.36 22.24
C ASP A 258 -14.14 -22.04 23.55
N THR A 259 -15.15 -22.30 24.37
CA THR A 259 -15.10 -23.11 25.58
C THR A 259 -16.19 -24.18 25.50
N PHE A 260 -15.80 -25.44 25.50
CA PHE A 260 -16.67 -26.61 25.54
C PHE A 260 -16.68 -27.17 26.96
N TYR A 261 -17.85 -27.50 27.51
CA TYR A 261 -17.95 -28.15 28.82
C TYR A 261 -19.12 -29.14 28.84
N SER A 262 -19.04 -30.18 29.67
CA SER A 262 -20.17 -31.09 29.86
C SER A 262 -21.26 -30.39 30.65
N CYS A 263 -22.48 -30.34 30.12
CA CYS A 263 -23.64 -29.80 30.82
C CYS A 263 -24.70 -30.88 30.99
N GLY A 264 -25.16 -31.09 32.22
CA GLY A 264 -26.17 -32.09 32.56
C GLY A 264 -25.67 -33.16 33.52
N LEU A 265 -26.56 -33.59 34.41
CA LEU A 265 -26.31 -34.56 35.50
C LEU A 265 -25.91 -35.97 35.03
N PHE A 266 -25.80 -36.22 33.72
CA PHE A 266 -25.58 -37.56 33.16
C PHE A 266 -24.55 -37.60 32.01
N GLY A 267 -23.64 -36.64 31.89
CA GLY A 267 -22.38 -36.81 31.13
C GLY A 267 -22.48 -37.02 29.60
N TRP A 268 -23.65 -36.85 28.98
CA TRP A 268 -23.85 -37.05 27.53
C TRP A 268 -24.16 -35.78 26.73
N ALA A 269 -24.32 -34.62 27.39
CA ALA A 269 -24.52 -33.35 26.69
C ALA A 269 -23.28 -32.44 26.84
N THR A 270 -22.73 -32.02 25.70
CA THR A 270 -21.72 -30.97 25.59
C THR A 270 -22.42 -29.64 25.39
N CYS A 271 -22.14 -28.68 26.26
CA CYS A 271 -22.49 -27.28 26.05
C CYS A 271 -21.27 -26.54 25.51
N GLU A 272 -21.55 -25.54 24.69
CA GLU A 272 -20.59 -24.59 24.18
C GLU A 272 -20.89 -23.21 24.74
N SER A 273 -19.83 -22.48 25.08
CA SER A 273 -19.90 -21.04 25.26
C SER A 273 -18.77 -20.42 24.45
N SER A 274 -19.10 -19.48 23.58
CA SER A 274 -18.11 -18.71 22.86
C SER A 274 -18.11 -17.25 23.31
N ALA A 275 -16.93 -16.65 23.29
CA ALA A 275 -16.77 -15.22 23.45
C ALA A 275 -16.34 -14.64 22.10
N VAL A 276 -16.95 -13.51 21.72
CA VAL A 276 -16.61 -12.79 20.48
C VAL A 276 -16.02 -11.44 20.84
N GLN A 277 -14.91 -11.10 20.19
CA GLN A 277 -14.28 -9.78 20.25
C GLN A 277 -13.94 -9.32 18.84
N GLY A 278 -13.76 -8.02 18.65
CA GLY A 278 -13.33 -7.48 17.38
C GLY A 278 -12.75 -6.09 17.55
N ALA A 279 -11.99 -5.66 16.54
CA ALA A 279 -11.47 -4.32 16.47
C ALA A 279 -11.63 -3.76 15.07
N THR A 280 -11.61 -2.43 14.97
CA THR A 280 -11.62 -1.70 13.70
C THR A 280 -10.47 -0.69 13.73
N VAL A 281 -9.74 -0.63 12.63
CA VAL A 281 -8.75 0.41 12.36
C VAL A 281 -9.13 1.16 11.09
N SER A 282 -8.79 2.44 11.02
CA SER A 282 -9.17 3.28 9.90
C SER A 282 -8.09 4.28 9.54
N ILE A 283 -8.06 4.65 8.26
CA ILE A 283 -7.23 5.69 7.67
C ILE A 283 -8.15 6.72 7.02
N SER A 284 -7.81 8.00 7.18
CA SER A 284 -8.43 9.10 6.45
C SER A 284 -7.35 9.84 5.67
N LEU A 285 -7.52 9.94 4.36
CA LEU A 285 -6.61 10.62 3.45
C LEU A 285 -7.27 11.88 2.89
N ASN A 286 -6.46 12.93 2.72
CA ASN A 286 -6.82 14.08 1.91
C ASN A 286 -6.04 13.99 0.59
N VAL A 287 -6.65 13.36 -0.41
CA VAL A 287 -6.03 13.08 -1.70
C VAL A 287 -5.95 14.36 -2.50
N ARG A 288 -4.78 14.66 -3.07
CA ARG A 288 -4.53 15.84 -3.89
C ARG A 288 -3.66 15.47 -5.08
N PRO A 289 -3.92 16.01 -6.28
CA PRO A 289 -3.08 15.74 -7.42
C PRO A 289 -1.68 16.34 -7.24
N PRO A 290 -0.64 15.76 -7.87
CA PRO A 290 0.67 16.38 -7.97
C PRO A 290 0.60 17.73 -8.69
N ALA A 291 1.58 18.59 -8.45
CA ALA A 291 1.67 19.89 -9.10
C ALA A 291 3.04 20.08 -9.74
N ILE A 292 3.06 20.58 -10.98
CA ILE A 292 4.27 21.09 -11.63
C ILE A 292 4.03 22.51 -12.17
N SER A 293 4.99 23.41 -11.96
CA SER A 293 4.98 24.74 -12.55
C SER A 293 6.39 25.27 -12.79
N VAL A 294 6.52 26.26 -13.68
CA VAL A 294 7.80 26.86 -14.06
C VAL A 294 7.72 28.38 -13.96
N SER A 295 8.74 29.01 -13.36
CA SER A 295 8.82 30.47 -13.24
C SER A 295 10.27 30.99 -13.32
N PRO A 296 10.57 31.99 -14.18
CA PRO A 296 9.67 32.58 -15.17
C PRO A 296 9.39 31.60 -16.33
N THR A 297 8.34 31.86 -17.13
CA THR A 297 8.02 31.08 -18.35
C THR A 297 8.77 31.56 -19.61
N SER A 298 9.58 32.61 -19.48
CA SER A 298 10.47 33.06 -20.54
C SER A 298 11.78 33.62 -19.99
N LEU A 299 12.88 33.36 -20.70
CA LEU A 299 14.20 33.93 -20.45
C LEU A 299 14.70 34.69 -21.67
N VAL A 300 15.29 35.86 -21.44
CA VAL A 300 16.00 36.64 -22.46
C VAL A 300 17.45 36.75 -22.02
N LEU A 301 18.35 36.16 -22.80
CA LEU A 301 19.77 36.02 -22.46
C LEU A 301 20.64 36.53 -23.60
N SER A 302 21.81 37.06 -23.27
CA SER A 302 22.83 37.42 -24.27
C SER A 302 23.74 36.22 -24.54
N SER A 303 24.38 36.18 -25.71
CA SER A 303 25.41 35.17 -26.03
C SER A 303 26.50 35.12 -24.94
N GLY A 304 26.78 33.93 -24.41
CA GLY A 304 27.78 33.71 -23.36
C GLY A 304 27.29 34.02 -21.93
N THR A 305 26.00 34.29 -21.75
CA THR A 305 25.41 34.57 -20.42
C THR A 305 24.49 33.45 -19.94
N SER A 306 24.19 33.48 -18.65
CA SER A 306 23.31 32.51 -17.99
C SER A 306 22.13 33.20 -17.33
N GLY A 307 21.00 32.51 -17.25
CA GLY A 307 19.87 32.87 -16.42
C GLY A 307 19.21 31.63 -15.83
N SER A 308 18.38 31.82 -14.81
CA SER A 308 17.77 30.71 -14.09
C SER A 308 16.24 30.75 -14.14
N PHE A 309 15.65 29.57 -14.07
CA PHE A 309 14.21 29.38 -13.86
C PHE A 309 13.99 28.31 -12.79
N GLY A 310 12.98 28.56 -11.95
CA GLY A 310 12.53 27.61 -10.94
C GLY A 310 11.50 26.65 -11.52
N ILE A 311 11.67 25.38 -11.20
CA ILE A 311 10.67 24.32 -11.39
C ILE A 311 10.13 24.01 -10.00
N GLN A 312 8.83 24.20 -9.79
CA GLN A 312 8.14 23.73 -8.60
C GLN A 312 7.45 22.42 -8.95
N ALA A 313 7.88 21.31 -8.34
CA ALA A 313 7.38 19.97 -8.63
C ALA A 313 7.11 19.23 -7.31
N THR A 314 5.84 19.02 -6.95
CA THR A 314 5.45 18.52 -5.62
C THR A 314 4.33 17.50 -5.68
N ILE A 315 4.37 16.53 -4.77
CA ILE A 315 3.26 15.63 -4.45
C ILE A 315 2.73 16.05 -3.07
N PRO A 316 1.57 16.73 -2.98
CA PRO A 316 1.09 17.25 -1.70
C PRO A 316 0.85 16.14 -0.67
N GLY A 317 1.34 16.33 0.56
CA GLY A 317 1.21 15.33 1.62
C GLY A 317 2.23 14.20 1.57
N SER A 318 3.13 14.20 0.57
CA SER A 318 4.21 13.24 0.44
C SER A 318 5.56 13.86 0.78
N THR A 319 6.49 13.02 1.27
CA THR A 319 7.91 13.37 1.39
C THR A 319 8.66 13.15 0.07
N GLN A 320 8.01 12.51 -0.92
CA GLN A 320 8.57 12.30 -2.24
C GLN A 320 8.35 13.53 -3.14
N GLY A 321 9.37 13.88 -3.93
CA GLY A 321 9.24 14.91 -4.96
C GLY A 321 8.63 14.34 -6.23
N LEU A 322 7.87 15.18 -6.94
CA LEU A 322 7.40 14.84 -8.28
C LEU A 322 8.59 14.83 -9.24
N THR A 323 8.76 13.75 -9.98
CA THR A 323 9.81 13.58 -10.99
C THR A 323 9.47 14.33 -12.27
N TRP A 324 10.47 14.96 -12.88
CA TRP A 324 10.32 15.79 -14.08
C TRP A 324 11.53 15.69 -15.00
N ASP A 325 11.31 16.04 -16.25
CA ASP A 325 12.31 16.10 -17.29
C ASP A 325 12.14 17.34 -18.19
N ILE A 326 13.22 17.72 -18.85
CA ILE A 326 13.29 18.81 -19.83
C ILE A 326 13.72 18.22 -21.16
N THR A 327 12.90 18.43 -22.18
CA THR A 327 13.16 17.97 -23.55
C THR A 327 13.15 19.15 -24.52
N ASN A 328 13.46 18.86 -25.80
CA ASN A 328 13.58 19.86 -26.87
C ASN A 328 14.66 20.93 -26.61
N ASP A 329 15.72 20.53 -25.90
CA ASP A 329 16.91 21.36 -25.73
C ASP A 329 17.62 21.58 -27.07
N GLN A 330 18.43 22.64 -27.11
CA GLN A 330 19.12 23.04 -28.32
C GLN A 330 20.61 22.93 -28.08
N SER A 331 21.37 22.51 -29.09
CA SER A 331 22.83 22.33 -28.95
C SER A 331 23.60 23.61 -28.58
N TRP A 332 22.97 24.79 -28.74
CA TRP A 332 23.52 26.09 -28.36
C TRP A 332 23.16 26.54 -26.93
N LEU A 333 22.31 25.78 -26.23
CA LEU A 333 21.83 26.08 -24.89
C LEU A 333 22.23 24.95 -23.93
N ALA A 334 23.08 25.25 -22.95
CA ALA A 334 23.44 24.29 -21.90
C ALA A 334 22.53 24.47 -20.68
N LEU A 335 22.06 23.36 -20.11
CA LEU A 335 21.22 23.35 -18.90
C LEU A 335 21.97 22.62 -17.78
N THR A 336 21.86 23.12 -16.54
CA THR A 336 22.48 22.46 -15.37
C THR A 336 21.82 21.13 -15.01
N SER A 337 20.56 20.94 -15.41
CA SER A 337 19.88 19.66 -15.30
C SER A 337 18.83 19.52 -16.40
N LEU A 338 18.67 18.29 -16.89
CA LEU A 338 17.61 17.88 -17.81
C LEU A 338 16.55 17.01 -17.13
N VAL A 339 16.80 16.57 -15.88
CA VAL A 339 15.89 15.74 -15.10
C VAL A 339 15.93 16.16 -13.64
N GLY A 340 14.91 15.82 -12.87
CA GLY A 340 14.94 16.02 -11.44
C GLY A 340 13.82 15.32 -10.69
N ASN A 341 13.92 15.41 -9.37
CA ASN A 341 12.93 14.93 -8.43
C ASN A 341 12.68 16.05 -7.42
N GLY A 342 11.44 16.51 -7.32
CA GLY A 342 11.08 17.64 -6.49
C GLY A 342 11.46 18.98 -7.10
N SER A 343 11.14 20.06 -6.38
CA SER A 343 11.42 21.43 -6.85
C SER A 343 12.90 21.71 -7.00
N ALA A 344 13.28 22.43 -8.06
CA ALA A 344 14.67 22.76 -8.37
C ALA A 344 14.79 24.12 -9.06
N ASN A 345 16.00 24.68 -9.05
CA ASN A 345 16.36 25.83 -9.88
C ASN A 345 17.31 25.36 -10.99
N VAL A 346 16.94 25.58 -12.25
CA VAL A 346 17.73 25.19 -13.42
C VAL A 346 18.36 26.44 -14.02
N VAL A 347 19.65 26.36 -14.30
CA VAL A 347 20.39 27.44 -14.97
C VAL A 347 20.56 27.08 -16.44
N ALA A 348 20.15 28.01 -17.30
CA ALA A 348 20.31 27.97 -18.74
C ALA A 348 21.45 28.90 -19.16
N THR A 349 22.43 28.36 -19.88
CA THR A 349 23.61 29.08 -20.38
C THR A 349 23.62 29.08 -21.89
N VAL A 350 23.57 30.28 -22.49
CA VAL A 350 23.70 30.43 -23.94
C VAL A 350 25.17 30.34 -24.31
N LEU A 351 25.53 29.37 -25.16
CA LEU A 351 26.92 29.21 -25.58
C LEU A 351 27.43 30.44 -26.34
N PRO A 352 28.73 30.79 -26.23
CA PRO A 352 29.31 31.90 -26.95
C PRO A 352 29.09 31.80 -28.46
N LYS A 353 28.94 32.95 -29.13
CA LYS A 353 28.73 33.08 -30.59
C LYS A 353 27.36 32.58 -31.09
N THR A 354 26.42 32.31 -30.19
CA THR A 354 25.03 32.03 -30.60
C THR A 354 24.42 33.25 -31.28
N LYS A 355 23.73 33.04 -32.40
CA LYS A 355 23.17 34.12 -33.23
C LYS A 355 22.06 34.86 -32.45
N LYS A 356 22.11 36.20 -32.46
CA LYS A 356 21.00 37.04 -31.99
C LYS A 356 19.70 36.69 -32.72
N GLY A 357 18.61 36.57 -31.96
CA GLY A 357 17.30 36.14 -32.45
C GLY A 357 17.09 34.62 -32.45
N SER A 358 18.06 33.83 -31.98
CA SER A 358 17.84 32.38 -31.76
C SER A 358 16.80 32.18 -30.65
N VAL A 359 15.90 31.21 -30.84
CA VAL A 359 14.82 30.88 -29.90
C VAL A 359 14.83 29.38 -29.61
N ALA A 360 14.73 29.01 -28.34
CA ALA A 360 14.46 27.65 -27.89
C ALA A 360 13.09 27.60 -27.18
N TYR A 361 12.41 26.47 -27.33
CA TYR A 361 11.17 26.15 -26.63
C TYR A 361 11.42 24.88 -25.83
N LEU A 362 11.85 25.02 -24.58
CA LEU A 362 12.08 23.87 -23.72
C LEU A 362 10.74 23.33 -23.25
N ASN A 363 10.58 22.00 -23.33
CA ASN A 363 9.40 21.31 -22.87
C ASN A 363 9.69 20.74 -21.48
N ILE A 364 9.01 21.24 -20.45
CA ILE A 364 9.10 20.73 -19.09
C ILE A 364 7.89 19.84 -18.84
N ASN A 365 8.13 18.56 -18.55
CA ASN A 365 7.08 17.59 -18.27
C ASN A 365 7.37 16.86 -16.95
N THR A 366 6.41 16.07 -16.49
CA THR A 366 6.65 15.07 -15.46
C THR A 366 7.26 13.81 -16.08
N SER A 367 7.93 12.99 -15.26
CA SER A 367 8.45 11.69 -15.68
C SER A 367 7.98 10.62 -14.69
N PRO A 368 6.92 9.86 -14.98
CA PRO A 368 6.26 9.69 -16.28
C PRO A 368 5.47 10.92 -16.71
N ALA A 369 5.26 11.05 -18.03
CA ALA A 369 4.50 12.16 -18.59
C ALA A 369 3.07 12.22 -18.02
N TYR A 370 2.50 13.42 -17.92
CA TYR A 370 1.10 13.64 -17.54
C TYR A 370 0.73 13.25 -16.09
N ALA A 371 1.73 13.12 -15.21
CA ALA A 371 1.53 12.78 -13.80
C ALA A 371 0.87 13.90 -12.97
N ALA A 372 0.90 15.13 -13.47
CA ALA A 372 0.26 16.28 -12.83
C ALA A 372 -0.77 16.93 -13.77
N PRO A 373 -1.91 17.44 -13.26
CA PRO A 373 -2.95 18.11 -14.06
C PRO A 373 -2.41 19.23 -14.96
N SER A 374 -1.42 19.98 -14.47
CA SER A 374 -0.78 21.09 -15.18
C SER A 374 -0.10 20.69 -16.50
N VAL A 375 0.19 19.41 -16.72
CA VAL A 375 0.84 18.90 -17.93
C VAL A 375 -0.01 17.91 -18.71
N GLU A 376 -1.25 17.62 -18.30
CA GLU A 376 -2.15 16.67 -18.98
C GLU A 376 -2.41 17.02 -20.44
N ARG A 377 -2.44 18.31 -20.75
CA ARG A 377 -2.66 18.82 -22.11
C ARG A 377 -1.37 19.08 -22.88
N GLY A 378 -0.24 18.63 -22.34
CA GLY A 378 1.10 18.83 -22.90
C GLY A 378 2.07 19.48 -21.93
N PRO A 379 3.38 19.47 -22.25
CA PRO A 379 4.41 20.01 -21.39
C PRO A 379 4.28 21.53 -21.20
N ILE A 380 4.78 22.02 -20.07
CA ILE A 380 4.96 23.45 -19.85
C ILE A 380 6.09 23.93 -20.76
N VAL A 381 5.83 24.94 -21.57
CA VAL A 381 6.82 25.47 -22.52
C VAL A 381 7.54 26.69 -21.95
N LEU A 382 8.86 26.58 -21.76
CA LEU A 382 9.74 27.71 -21.44
C LEU A 382 10.37 28.26 -22.72
N LYS A 383 10.15 29.55 -22.99
CA LYS A 383 10.77 30.23 -24.14
C LYS A 383 12.10 30.86 -23.74
N VAL A 384 13.21 30.48 -24.40
CA VAL A 384 14.51 31.14 -24.25
C VAL A 384 14.85 31.89 -25.53
N THR A 385 15.12 33.19 -25.43
CA THR A 385 15.46 34.05 -26.59
C THR A 385 16.85 34.66 -26.42
N VAL A 386 17.66 34.59 -27.47
CA VAL A 386 18.98 35.23 -27.51
C VAL A 386 18.85 36.66 -28.04
N HIS A 387 19.24 37.65 -27.25
CA HIS A 387 19.24 39.07 -27.64
C HIS A 387 20.63 39.60 -27.99
#